data_AF-A0A965U826-F1
#
_entry.id   AF-A0A965U826-F1
#
_cell.length_a   1.000
_cell.length_b   1.000
_cell.length_c   1.000
_cell.angle_alpha   90.00
_cell.angle_beta   90.00
_cell.angle_gamma   90.00
#
_symmetry.space_group_name_H-M   'P 1'
#
loop_
_entity.id
_entity.type
_entity.pdbx_description
1 polymer ?
#
loop_
_entity_poly.entity_id
_entity_poly.type
_entity_poly.pdbx_seq_one_letter_code
_entity_poly.pdbx_strand_id
1 'polypeptide(L)'
;MGRPGPKTLASQFQSQGKGHILANMGLESGEVPYTTFMVRQETIEKDAKFVAAFVRAIYKAQKWVQTASDTEIAEAMQAYFPDADLATLAAVAKSYRATDSWAKDPIMTEDSFTRLQDIIDGAGELTARVALPDLVDNSFAQAVVKEVG
;
A
#
# COMPACT_ATOMS: atom_id res chain seq x y z
N MET A 1 -9.93 3.84 22.07
CA MET A 1 -10.99 3.47 21.11
C MET A 1 -10.56 3.95 19.73
N GLY A 2 -9.96 3.08 18.92
CA GLY A 2 -9.51 3.44 17.57
C GLY A 2 -10.72 3.64 16.66
N ARG A 3 -10.82 4.78 15.99
CA ARG A 3 -11.88 4.98 14.99
C ARG A 3 -11.69 3.96 13.87
N PRO A 4 -12.73 3.23 13.44
CA PRO A 4 -12.65 2.38 12.26
C PRO A 4 -12.23 3.24 11.05
N GLY A 5 -11.29 2.72 10.27
CA GLY A 5 -10.86 3.37 9.04
C GLY A 5 -12.01 3.53 8.03
N PRO A 6 -11.89 4.46 7.06
CA PRO A 6 -12.98 4.79 6.14
C PRO A 6 -13.53 3.57 5.36
N LYS A 7 -12.69 2.58 5.05
CA LYS A 7 -13.11 1.34 4.38
C LYS A 7 -14.00 0.45 5.26
N THR A 8 -13.70 0.32 6.55
CA THR A 8 -14.52 -0.51 7.45
C THR A 8 -15.85 0.16 7.78
N LEU A 9 -15.89 1.50 7.82
CA LEU A 9 -17.13 2.26 8.00
C LEU A 9 -18.10 2.10 6.81
N ALA A 10 -17.60 2.17 5.58
CA ALA A 10 -18.43 2.01 4.37
C ALA A 10 -19.11 0.64 4.31
N SER A 11 -18.37 -0.44 4.55
CA SER A 11 -18.90 -1.81 4.57
C SER A 11 -19.94 -2.01 5.69
N GLN A 12 -19.75 -1.37 6.85
CA GLN A 12 -20.73 -1.40 7.95
C GLN A 12 -22.03 -0.66 7.62
N PHE A 13 -21.97 0.47 6.90
CA PHE A 13 -23.18 1.20 6.50
C PHE A 13 -23.99 0.43 5.45
N GLN A 14 -23.31 -0.23 4.52
CA GLN A 14 -23.97 -1.08 3.53
C GLN A 14 -24.62 -2.32 4.17
N SER A 15 -23.95 -2.98 5.11
CA SER A 15 -24.52 -4.17 5.79
C SER A 15 -25.72 -3.83 6.67
N GLN A 16 -25.81 -2.59 7.17
CA GLN A 16 -26.97 -2.08 7.91
C GLN A 16 -28.11 -1.59 7.00
N GLY A 17 -27.96 -1.66 5.67
CA GLY A 17 -28.94 -1.13 4.71
C GLY A 17 -29.10 0.40 4.76
N LYS A 18 -28.17 1.10 5.42
CA LYS A 18 -28.22 2.57 5.61
C LYS A 18 -27.52 3.34 4.48
N GLY A 19 -26.99 2.64 3.48
CA GLY A 19 -26.35 3.20 2.31
C GLY A 19 -26.01 2.11 1.29
N HIS A 20 -25.65 2.52 0.09
CA HIS A 20 -25.10 1.66 -0.95
C HIS A 20 -23.81 2.29 -1.47
N ILE A 21 -22.81 1.45 -1.78
CA ILE A 21 -21.58 1.94 -2.39
C ILE A 21 -21.90 2.33 -3.84
N LEU A 22 -21.90 3.64 -4.11
CA LEU A 22 -22.13 4.21 -5.45
C LEU A 22 -20.94 4.07 -6.38
N ALA A 23 -19.72 4.22 -5.84
CA ALA A 23 -18.47 4.07 -6.57
C ALA A 23 -17.36 3.67 -5.61
N ASN A 24 -16.42 2.86 -6.08
CA ASN A 24 -15.18 2.57 -5.36
C ASN A 24 -14.06 3.41 -5.99
N MET A 25 -13.71 4.51 -5.34
CA MET A 25 -12.64 5.42 -5.80
C MET A 25 -11.33 4.68 -6.07
N GLY A 26 -11.00 3.62 -5.33
CA GLY A 26 -9.78 2.85 -5.54
C GLY A 26 -9.76 2.06 -6.86
N LEU A 27 -10.93 1.72 -7.42
CA LEU A 27 -11.04 1.06 -8.73
C LEU A 27 -11.09 2.08 -9.88
N GLU A 28 -11.74 3.23 -9.65
CA GLU A 28 -11.96 4.26 -10.68
C GLU A 28 -10.80 5.26 -10.80
N SER A 29 -10.01 5.46 -9.73
CA SER A 29 -8.97 6.49 -9.72
C SER A 29 -7.69 6.07 -10.42
N GLY A 30 -7.49 4.80 -10.80
CA GLY A 30 -6.15 4.28 -11.09
C GLY A 30 -5.28 4.18 -9.83
N GLU A 31 -4.05 3.69 -9.98
CA GLU A 31 -3.17 3.39 -8.84
C GLU A 31 -2.68 4.67 -8.16
N VAL A 32 -2.90 4.77 -6.84
CA VAL A 32 -2.47 5.89 -6.00
C VAL A 32 -1.62 5.33 -4.86
N PRO A 33 -0.36 5.75 -4.71
CA PRO A 33 0.55 5.22 -3.70
C PRO A 33 0.19 5.82 -2.33
N TYR A 34 -0.62 5.10 -1.55
CA TYR A 34 -1.08 5.55 -0.22
C TYR A 34 -0.07 5.29 0.91
N THR A 35 0.71 4.22 0.81
CA THR A 35 1.67 3.84 1.85
C THR A 35 3.07 3.79 1.25
N THR A 36 4.00 4.55 1.83
CA THR A 36 5.39 4.61 1.40
C THR A 36 6.32 4.42 2.58
N PHE A 37 7.47 3.78 2.35
CA PHE A 37 8.58 3.79 3.31
C PHE A 37 9.57 4.89 2.93
N MET A 38 10.03 5.64 3.92
CA MET A 38 11.01 6.71 3.73
C MET A 38 12.19 6.48 4.66
N VAL A 39 13.38 6.81 4.18
CA VAL A 39 14.62 6.75 4.97
C VAL A 39 15.44 8.00 4.69
N ARG A 40 16.26 8.44 5.65
CA ARG A 40 17.15 9.60 5.43
C ARG A 40 18.18 9.27 4.35
N GLN A 41 18.50 10.25 3.51
CA GLN A 41 19.54 10.14 2.49
C GLN A 41 20.88 9.67 3.08
N GLU A 42 21.28 10.19 4.24
CA GLU A 42 22.49 9.76 4.95
C GLU A 42 22.53 8.26 5.25
N THR A 43 21.36 7.62 5.47
CA THR A 43 21.29 6.18 5.70
C THR A 43 21.52 5.40 4.41
N ILE A 44 21.02 5.90 3.28
CA ILE A 44 21.29 5.32 1.96
C ILE A 44 22.79 5.40 1.65
N GLU A 45 23.40 6.55 1.88
CA GLU A 45 24.83 6.78 1.63
C GLU A 45 25.72 5.92 2.54
N LYS A 46 25.36 5.81 3.82
CA LYS A 46 26.14 5.06 4.81
C LYS A 46 25.96 3.55 4.70
N ASP A 47 24.75 3.09 4.40
CA ASP A 47 24.40 1.66 4.40
C ASP A 47 23.38 1.30 3.30
N ALA A 48 23.79 1.49 2.05
CA ALA A 48 23.01 1.07 0.88
C ALA A 48 22.64 -0.43 0.91
N LYS A 49 23.45 -1.27 1.56
CA LYS A 49 23.19 -2.71 1.67
C LYS A 49 21.99 -2.99 2.58
N PHE A 50 21.87 -2.27 3.69
CA PHE A 50 20.69 -2.34 4.55
C PHE A 50 19.42 -1.94 3.79
N VAL A 51 19.46 -0.83 3.06
CA VAL A 51 18.31 -0.37 2.25
C VAL A 51 17.93 -1.40 1.20
N ALA A 52 18.90 -1.93 0.45
CA ALA A 52 18.65 -2.99 -0.53
C ALA A 52 18.05 -4.25 0.11
N ALA A 53 18.56 -4.67 1.28
CA ALA A 53 18.03 -5.82 2.01
C ALA A 53 16.59 -5.59 2.49
N PHE A 54 16.26 -4.39 2.95
CA PHE A 54 14.90 -4.01 3.34
C PHE A 54 13.96 -4.06 2.13
N VAL A 55 14.32 -3.43 1.01
CA VAL A 55 13.51 -3.46 -0.22
C VAL A 55 13.32 -4.90 -0.72
N ARG A 56 14.35 -5.75 -0.63
CA ARG A 56 14.24 -7.19 -0.94
C ARG A 56 13.24 -7.92 -0.04
N ALA A 57 13.23 -7.62 1.26
CA ALA A 57 12.28 -8.22 2.18
C ALA A 57 10.84 -7.80 1.85
N ILE A 58 10.63 -6.51 1.55
CA ILE A 58 9.32 -5.99 1.11
C ILE A 58 8.86 -6.68 -0.17
N TYR A 59 9.72 -6.79 -1.20
CA TYR A 59 9.30 -7.43 -2.45
C TYR A 59 8.97 -8.91 -2.28
N LYS A 60 9.74 -9.64 -1.45
CA LYS A 60 9.41 -11.03 -1.09
C LYS A 60 8.07 -11.13 -0.40
N ALA A 61 7.76 -10.21 0.52
CA ALA A 61 6.46 -10.16 1.20
C ALA A 61 5.33 -9.84 0.21
N GLN A 62 5.52 -8.90 -0.72
CA GLN A 62 4.56 -8.58 -1.78
C GLN A 62 4.27 -9.81 -2.64
N LYS A 63 5.31 -10.52 -3.13
CA LYS A 63 5.14 -11.77 -3.89
C LYS A 63 4.39 -12.83 -3.08
N TRP A 64 4.74 -13.00 -1.80
CA TRP A 64 4.06 -13.97 -0.93
C TRP A 64 2.58 -13.65 -0.75
N VAL A 65 2.21 -12.38 -0.50
CA VAL A 65 0.80 -11.94 -0.38
C VAL A 65 -0.01 -12.27 -1.63
N GLN A 66 0.59 -12.18 -2.82
CA GLN A 66 -0.09 -12.52 -4.07
C GLN A 66 -0.46 -14.01 -4.16
N THR A 67 0.35 -14.90 -3.57
CA THR A 67 0.16 -16.35 -3.66
C THR A 67 -0.47 -16.98 -2.41
N ALA A 68 -0.32 -16.36 -1.25
CA ALA A 68 -0.86 -16.83 0.02
C ALA A 68 -2.39 -16.77 0.02
N SER A 69 -3.01 -17.68 0.76
CA SER A 69 -4.44 -17.65 1.05
C SER A 69 -4.79 -16.49 2.01
N ASP A 70 -6.07 -16.09 2.02
CA ASP A 70 -6.55 -15.05 2.92
C ASP A 70 -6.40 -15.46 4.41
N THR A 71 -6.44 -16.77 4.70
CA THR A 71 -6.19 -17.31 6.04
C THR A 71 -4.72 -17.19 6.43
N GLU A 72 -3.78 -17.56 5.57
CA GLU A 72 -2.34 -17.43 5.85
C GLU A 72 -1.95 -15.96 6.10
N ILE A 73 -2.54 -15.03 5.32
CA ILE A 73 -2.36 -13.59 5.55
C ILE A 73 -2.93 -13.18 6.91
N ALA A 74 -4.12 -13.66 7.26
CA ALA A 74 -4.75 -13.37 8.56
C ALA A 74 -3.88 -13.86 9.74
N GLU A 75 -3.31 -15.06 9.63
CA GLU A 75 -2.42 -15.64 10.65
C GLU A 75 -1.15 -14.79 10.80
N ALA A 76 -0.55 -14.36 9.69
CA ALA A 76 0.62 -13.48 9.71
C ALA A 76 0.32 -12.10 10.32
N MET A 77 -0.91 -11.61 10.21
CA MET A 77 -1.35 -10.34 10.79
C MET A 77 -1.72 -10.44 12.27
N GLN A 78 -2.14 -11.61 12.77
CA GLN A 78 -2.79 -11.78 14.08
C GLN A 78 -2.03 -11.15 15.25
N ALA A 79 -0.70 -11.29 15.28
CA ALA A 79 0.14 -10.73 16.35
C ALA A 79 0.11 -9.19 16.44
N TYR A 80 -0.26 -8.52 15.35
CA TYR A 80 -0.34 -7.06 15.25
C TYR A 80 -1.75 -6.51 15.49
N PHE A 81 -2.76 -7.40 15.53
CA PHE A 81 -4.17 -7.05 15.74
C PHE A 81 -4.80 -7.93 16.83
N PRO A 82 -4.39 -7.77 18.11
CA PRO A 82 -4.81 -8.66 19.19
C PRO A 82 -6.31 -8.62 19.48
N ASP A 83 -6.98 -7.53 19.11
CA ASP A 83 -8.42 -7.32 19.33
C ASP A 83 -9.30 -7.85 18.18
N ALA A 84 -8.70 -8.35 17.08
CA ALA A 84 -9.43 -8.89 15.94
C ALA A 84 -9.29 -10.40 15.89
N ASP A 85 -10.38 -11.11 15.63
CA ASP A 85 -10.34 -12.55 15.40
C ASP A 85 -9.85 -12.88 13.98
N LEU A 86 -9.39 -14.12 13.81
CA LEU A 86 -8.84 -14.60 12.54
C LEU A 86 -9.83 -14.51 11.39
N ALA A 87 -11.12 -14.73 11.66
CA ALA A 87 -12.18 -14.63 10.66
C ALA A 87 -12.34 -13.20 10.12
N THR A 88 -12.27 -12.21 11.01
CA THR A 88 -12.30 -10.78 10.65
C THR A 88 -11.07 -10.41 9.82
N LEU A 89 -9.88 -10.85 10.24
CA LEU A 89 -8.64 -10.58 9.51
C LEU A 89 -8.64 -11.23 8.11
N ALA A 90 -9.14 -12.46 7.98
CA ALA A 90 -9.29 -13.13 6.69
C ALA A 90 -10.28 -12.40 5.77
N ALA A 91 -11.39 -11.89 6.32
CA ALA A 91 -12.33 -11.07 5.56
C ALA A 91 -11.70 -9.75 5.07
N VAL A 92 -10.84 -9.13 5.89
CA VAL A 92 -10.06 -7.94 5.49
C VAL A 92 -9.08 -8.29 4.38
N ALA A 93 -8.32 -9.38 4.52
CA ALA A 93 -7.39 -9.85 3.49
C ALA A 93 -8.11 -10.09 2.14
N LYS A 94 -9.24 -10.80 2.17
CA LYS A 94 -10.09 -11.03 1.01
C LYS A 94 -10.55 -9.72 0.36
N SER A 95 -10.98 -8.75 1.17
CA SER A 95 -11.43 -7.45 0.67
C SER A 95 -10.28 -6.66 0.01
N TYR A 96 -9.08 -6.67 0.59
CA TYR A 96 -7.91 -6.01 0.02
C TYR A 96 -7.49 -6.66 -1.31
N ARG A 97 -7.54 -8.00 -1.39
CA ARG A 97 -7.29 -8.74 -2.63
C ARG A 97 -8.31 -8.40 -3.71
N ALA A 98 -9.60 -8.41 -3.37
CA ALA A 98 -10.69 -8.13 -4.31
C ALA A 98 -10.68 -6.70 -4.86
N THR A 99 -9.98 -5.78 -4.19
CA THR A 99 -9.87 -4.36 -4.57
C THR A 99 -8.48 -3.99 -5.07
N ASP A 100 -7.62 -4.97 -5.36
CA ASP A 100 -6.23 -4.78 -5.81
C ASP A 100 -5.45 -3.77 -4.95
N SER A 101 -5.67 -3.80 -3.62
CA SER A 101 -5.15 -2.77 -2.70
C SER A 101 -3.66 -2.95 -2.35
N TRP A 102 -3.05 -4.08 -2.69
CA TRP A 102 -1.64 -4.34 -2.39
C TRP A 102 -0.78 -4.14 -3.64
N ALA A 103 0.21 -3.26 -3.52
CA ALA A 103 1.23 -3.09 -4.55
C ALA A 103 1.94 -4.44 -4.82
N LYS A 104 2.10 -4.76 -6.10
CA LYS A 104 2.66 -6.04 -6.57
C LYS A 104 4.19 -6.05 -6.61
N ASP A 105 4.78 -4.86 -6.70
CA ASP A 105 6.22 -4.64 -6.67
C ASP A 105 6.54 -3.34 -5.92
N PRO A 106 7.81 -3.08 -5.57
CA PRO A 106 8.20 -1.90 -4.79
C PRO A 106 8.53 -0.68 -5.68
N ILE A 107 8.24 -0.71 -6.99
CA ILE A 107 8.61 0.37 -7.91
C ILE A 107 7.50 1.43 -7.91
N MET A 108 7.88 2.68 -7.63
CA MET A 108 6.98 3.82 -7.83
C MET A 108 6.96 4.19 -9.31
N THR A 109 5.78 4.26 -9.93
CA THR A 109 5.65 4.72 -11.32
C THR A 109 5.42 6.23 -11.39
N GLU A 110 5.82 6.84 -12.52
CA GLU A 110 5.59 8.27 -12.78
C GLU A 110 4.09 8.59 -12.78
N ASP A 111 3.25 7.71 -13.35
CA ASP A 111 1.81 7.89 -13.42
C ASP A 111 1.16 7.90 -12.03
N SER A 112 1.54 6.93 -11.17
CA SER A 112 1.04 6.85 -9.80
C SER A 112 1.46 8.06 -8.96
N PHE A 113 2.70 8.53 -9.15
CA PHE A 113 3.22 9.71 -8.47
C PHE A 113 2.58 11.01 -8.97
N THR A 114 2.39 11.15 -10.28
CA THR A 114 1.70 12.29 -10.90
C THR A 114 0.27 12.38 -10.41
N ARG A 115 -0.42 11.24 -10.36
CA ARG A 115 -1.80 11.16 -9.87
C ARG A 115 -1.93 11.55 -8.40
N LEU A 116 -0.97 11.16 -7.56
CA LEU A 116 -0.92 11.63 -6.17
C LEU A 116 -0.82 13.16 -6.13
N GLN A 117 0.05 13.75 -6.95
CA GLN A 117 0.18 15.21 -7.04
C GLN A 117 -1.10 15.87 -7.56
N ASP A 118 -1.77 15.29 -8.55
CA ASP A 118 -3.06 15.80 -9.07
C ASP A 118 -4.14 15.86 -7.99
N ILE A 119 -4.19 14.87 -7.10
CA ILE A 119 -5.15 14.84 -5.98
C ILE A 119 -4.85 15.96 -4.98
N ILE A 120 -3.58 16.17 -4.63
CA ILE A 120 -3.17 17.19 -3.66
C ILE A 120 -3.36 18.60 -4.25
N ASP A 121 -3.01 18.78 -5.53
CA ASP A 121 -3.19 20.02 -6.29
C ASP A 121 -4.68 20.35 -6.46
N GLY A 122 -5.51 19.36 -6.81
CA GLY A 122 -6.95 19.52 -6.91
C GLY A 122 -7.64 19.87 -5.57
N ALA A 123 -7.01 19.54 -4.44
CA ALA A 123 -7.45 19.97 -3.11
C ALA A 123 -6.96 21.39 -2.73
N GLY A 124 -6.08 21.99 -3.53
CA GLY A 124 -5.46 23.29 -3.26
C GLY A 124 -4.32 23.26 -2.23
N GLU A 125 -3.81 22.06 -1.92
CA GLU A 125 -2.80 21.84 -0.86
C GLU A 125 -1.37 21.72 -1.41
N LEU A 126 -1.19 21.72 -2.74
CA LEU A 126 0.11 21.61 -3.38
C LEU A 126 0.62 22.99 -3.83
N THR A 127 1.70 23.47 -3.22
CA THR A 127 2.33 24.74 -3.59
C THR A 127 3.16 24.65 -4.87
N ALA A 128 3.81 23.51 -5.11
CA ALA A 128 4.56 23.22 -6.31
C ALA A 128 4.64 21.72 -6.55
N ARG A 129 4.62 21.32 -7.84
CA ARG A 129 4.89 19.94 -8.24
C ARG A 129 6.37 19.61 -8.14
N VAL A 130 6.66 18.35 -7.87
CA VAL A 130 8.01 17.80 -7.72
C VAL A 130 8.20 16.70 -8.76
N ALA A 131 9.41 16.55 -9.29
CA ALA A 131 9.73 15.43 -10.17
C ALA A 131 9.96 14.16 -9.34
N LEU A 132 9.52 13.00 -9.83
CA LEU A 132 9.73 11.72 -9.15
C LEU A 132 11.18 11.50 -8.68
N PRO A 133 12.23 11.69 -9.51
CA PRO A 133 13.61 11.41 -9.10
C PRO A 133 14.13 12.32 -7.98
N ASP A 134 13.48 13.45 -7.69
CA ASP A 134 13.88 14.34 -6.60
C ASP A 134 13.47 13.79 -5.22
N LEU A 135 12.49 12.88 -5.18
CA LEU A 135 11.95 12.31 -3.94
C LEU A 135 12.03 10.78 -3.86
N VAL A 136 12.13 10.10 -5.00
CA VAL A 136 12.07 8.64 -5.07
C VAL A 136 13.27 8.09 -5.82
N ASP A 137 14.06 7.27 -5.11
CA ASP A 137 15.12 6.46 -5.71
C ASP A 137 14.62 5.04 -6.00
N ASN A 138 14.20 4.82 -7.25
CA ASN A 138 13.76 3.50 -7.71
C ASN A 138 14.91 2.52 -7.99
N SER A 139 16.19 2.92 -7.90
CA SER A 139 17.31 2.06 -8.27
C SER A 139 17.37 0.77 -7.44
N PHE A 140 17.08 0.87 -6.13
CA PHE A 140 17.00 -0.29 -5.24
C PHE A 140 15.84 -1.22 -5.60
N ALA A 141 14.65 -0.67 -5.84
CA ALA A 141 13.47 -1.43 -6.23
C ALA A 141 13.70 -2.17 -7.55
N GLN A 142 14.22 -1.47 -8.57
CA GLN A 142 14.54 -2.05 -9.87
C GLN A 142 15.60 -3.14 -9.79
N ALA A 143 16.64 -2.95 -8.98
CA ALA A 143 17.68 -3.97 -8.78
C ALA A 143 17.12 -5.23 -8.11
N VAL A 144 16.31 -5.06 -7.06
CA VAL A 144 15.68 -6.17 -6.32
C VAL A 144 14.69 -6.93 -7.19
N VAL A 145 13.87 -6.24 -8.00
CA VAL A 145 12.92 -6.89 -8.91
C VAL A 145 13.64 -7.76 -9.94
N LYS A 146 14.80 -7.33 -10.43
CA LYS A 146 15.65 -8.13 -11.33
C LYS A 146 16.32 -9.32 -10.63
N GLU A 147 16.64 -9.19 -9.34
CA GLU A 147 17.30 -10.26 -8.55
C GLU A 147 16.32 -11.38 -8.16
N VAL A 148 15.11 -11.02 -7.74
CA VAL A 148 14.08 -11.96 -7.21
C VAL A 148 13.04 -12.35 -8.30
N GLY A 149 13.17 -11.76 -9.48
CA GLY A 149 12.32 -11.94 -10.66
C GLY A 149 12.37 -13.34 -11.24
#